data_AF-X1A5S1-F1
#
_entry.id   AF-X1A5S1-F1
#
_cell.length_a   1.000
_cell.length_b   1.000
_cell.length_c   1.000
_cell.angle_alpha   90.00
_cell.angle_beta   90.00
_cell.angle_gamma   90.00
#
_symmetry.space_group_name_H-M   'P 1'
#
loop_
_entity.id
_entity.type
_entity.pdbx_description
1 polymer ?
#
loop_
_entity_poly.entity_id
_entity_poly.type
_entity_poly.pdbx_seq_one_letter_code
_entity_poly.pdbx_strand_id
1 'polypeptide(L)'
;KTKYTYETQDLLGYEKYEETQVLLDNKGHTIDEWVPATLYTDFINIVDQLPRYFKNPRCCDIMVSTKGEYCFNYEHGKTTGISPYSHDIASRKSMLVPLIIGGSLEIPKIELAYCKTTDIVPTLLELLGKNPHSSVIGKSVLSYKQQG
;
A
#
# COMPACT_ATOMS: atom_id res chain seq x y z
N LYS A 1 0.59 12.55 -7.43
CA LYS A 1 1.98 12.15 -7.66
C LYS A 1 2.79 12.51 -6.43
N THR A 2 3.78 11.71 -6.07
CA THR A 2 4.66 11.88 -4.92
C THR A 2 6.10 11.61 -5.33
N LYS A 3 7.04 12.21 -4.62
CA LYS A 3 8.48 12.11 -4.88
C LYS A 3 9.19 11.74 -3.59
N TYR A 4 10.22 10.91 -3.69
CA TYR A 4 11.14 10.62 -2.59
C TYR A 4 12.53 11.18 -2.91
N THR A 5 13.11 11.88 -1.95
CA THR A 5 14.48 12.42 -2.00
C THR A 5 15.09 12.34 -0.61
N TYR A 6 16.40 12.13 -0.53
CA TYR A 6 17.17 12.12 0.70
C TYR A 6 18.54 12.76 0.43
N GLU A 7 19.17 13.29 1.48
CA GLU A 7 20.49 13.95 1.37
C GLU A 7 21.63 12.95 1.59
N THR A 8 21.67 12.33 2.76
CA THR A 8 22.80 11.48 3.18
C THR A 8 22.51 9.99 3.07
N GLN A 9 21.28 9.58 3.41
CA GLN A 9 20.93 8.18 3.53
C GLN A 9 19.50 7.92 3.06
N ASP A 10 19.36 6.89 2.21
CA ASP A 10 18.09 6.29 1.88
C ASP A 10 17.55 5.48 3.08
N LEU A 11 16.51 6.01 3.71
CA LEU A 11 15.86 5.40 4.87
C LEU A 11 14.90 4.27 4.47
N LEU A 12 14.42 4.26 3.22
CA LEU A 12 13.44 3.30 2.72
C LEU A 12 14.13 2.12 1.99
N GLY A 13 15.42 2.23 1.70
CA GLY A 13 16.23 1.17 1.07
C GLY A 13 15.92 0.94 -0.41
N TYR A 14 15.31 1.91 -1.07
CA TYR A 14 14.97 1.94 -2.49
C TYR A 14 16.21 2.00 -3.41
N GLU A 15 17.37 2.42 -2.93
CA GLU A 15 18.64 2.32 -3.67
C GLU A 15 19.08 0.87 -3.87
N LYS A 16 18.56 -0.10 -3.12
CA LYS A 16 19.03 -1.48 -3.19
C LYS A 16 18.40 -2.31 -4.31
N TYR A 17 17.34 -1.79 -4.95
CA TYR A 17 16.56 -2.51 -5.94
C TYR A 17 16.47 -1.70 -7.23
N GLU A 18 16.78 -2.32 -8.37
CA GLU A 18 16.79 -1.68 -9.68
C GLU A 18 15.42 -1.07 -10.02
N GLU A 19 14.34 -1.77 -9.66
CA GLU A 19 12.97 -1.36 -9.95
C GLU A 19 12.55 -0.09 -9.20
N THR A 20 13.09 0.15 -8.00
CA THR A 20 12.85 1.40 -7.27
C THR A 20 13.83 2.50 -7.63
N GLN A 21 15.08 2.17 -7.97
CA GLN A 21 16.09 3.16 -8.36
C GLN A 21 15.63 4.03 -9.54
N VAL A 22 14.92 3.45 -10.52
CA VAL A 22 14.39 4.21 -11.66
C VAL A 22 13.40 5.32 -11.26
N LEU A 23 12.80 5.22 -10.07
CA LEU A 23 11.90 6.24 -9.52
C LEU A 23 12.63 7.30 -8.69
N LEU A 24 13.92 7.11 -8.40
CA LEU A 24 14.77 8.07 -7.69
C LEU A 24 15.37 9.13 -8.65
N ASP A 25 14.60 9.52 -9.68
CA ASP A 25 15.00 10.43 -10.76
C ASP A 25 14.67 11.91 -10.47
N ASN A 26 14.39 12.23 -9.20
CA ASN A 26 13.93 13.54 -8.73
C ASN A 26 12.61 14.03 -9.35
N LYS A 27 11.76 13.13 -9.89
CA LYS A 27 10.41 13.46 -10.39
C LYS A 27 9.31 12.89 -9.51
N GLY A 28 8.10 13.38 -9.75
CA GLY A 28 6.90 12.88 -9.08
C GLY A 28 6.30 11.70 -9.85
N HIS A 29 6.02 10.62 -9.12
CA HIS A 29 5.46 9.37 -9.63
C HIS A 29 4.07 9.10 -9.05
N THR A 30 3.26 8.33 -9.75
CA THR A 30 1.90 7.92 -9.37
C THR A 30 1.94 6.68 -8.46
N ILE A 31 0.81 6.38 -7.82
CA ILE A 31 0.67 5.13 -7.04
C ILE A 31 0.86 3.89 -7.92
N ASP A 32 0.46 3.95 -9.19
CA ASP A 32 0.59 2.84 -10.12
C ASP A 32 2.03 2.63 -10.60
N GLU A 33 2.90 3.63 -10.43
CA GLU A 33 4.36 3.52 -10.61
C GLU A 33 5.03 3.04 -9.32
N TRP A 34 4.68 3.62 -8.16
CA TRP A 34 5.29 3.28 -6.87
C TRP A 34 5.01 1.84 -6.40
N VAL A 35 3.78 1.34 -6.53
CA VAL A 35 3.42 -0.01 -6.04
C VAL A 35 4.25 -1.12 -6.70
N PRO A 36 4.30 -1.26 -8.04
CA PRO A 36 5.12 -2.30 -8.66
C PRO A 36 6.61 -2.14 -8.36
N ALA A 37 7.12 -0.91 -8.42
CA ALA A 37 8.54 -0.65 -8.16
C ALA A 37 8.95 -1.06 -6.74
N THR A 38 8.13 -0.74 -5.74
CA THR A 38 8.44 -1.00 -4.32
C THR A 38 7.96 -2.37 -3.83
N LEU A 39 7.41 -3.22 -4.72
CA LEU A 39 6.75 -4.47 -4.38
C LEU A 39 7.66 -5.45 -3.64
N TYR A 40 8.97 -5.41 -3.85
CA TYR A 40 9.93 -6.33 -3.23
C TYR A 40 10.77 -5.69 -2.12
N THR A 41 10.46 -4.44 -1.77
CA THR A 41 11.14 -3.71 -0.70
C THR A 41 10.50 -3.96 0.67
N ASP A 42 11.19 -3.54 1.73
CA ASP A 42 10.66 -3.54 3.09
C ASP A 42 9.55 -2.50 3.30
N PHE A 43 9.48 -1.44 2.48
CA PHE A 43 8.53 -0.34 2.63
C PHE A 43 7.75 -0.13 1.33
N ILE A 44 6.63 -0.82 1.21
CA ILE A 44 5.83 -0.81 -0.01
C ILE A 44 5.00 0.47 -0.09
N ASN A 45 5.16 1.22 -1.18
CA ASN A 45 4.33 2.36 -1.57
C ASN A 45 4.16 3.46 -0.48
N ILE A 46 5.06 3.50 0.52
CA ILE A 46 4.90 4.42 1.65
C ILE A 46 5.04 5.89 1.22
N VAL A 47 5.83 6.14 0.17
CA VAL A 47 6.04 7.48 -0.40
C VAL A 47 4.74 8.08 -0.96
N ASP A 48 3.84 7.27 -1.53
CA ASP A 48 2.52 7.74 -1.96
C ASP A 48 1.50 7.74 -0.82
N GLN A 49 1.54 6.78 0.10
CA GLN A 49 0.58 6.68 1.19
C GLN A 49 0.75 7.76 2.27
N LEU A 50 1.99 8.03 2.69
CA LEU A 50 2.26 8.92 3.81
C LEU A 50 1.71 10.33 3.59
N PRO A 51 1.96 11.02 2.44
CA PRO A 51 1.39 12.34 2.20
C PRO A 51 -0.14 12.35 2.09
N ARG A 52 -0.79 11.22 1.72
CA ARG A 52 -2.25 11.14 1.67
C ARG A 52 -2.87 11.10 3.05
N TYR A 53 -2.20 10.50 4.03
CA TYR A 53 -2.66 10.49 5.40
C TYR A 53 -2.82 11.91 5.96
N PHE A 54 -1.83 12.77 5.68
CA PHE A 54 -1.83 14.18 6.09
C PHE A 54 -2.85 15.07 5.35
N LYS A 55 -3.57 14.56 4.35
CA LYS A 55 -4.69 15.28 3.73
C LYS A 55 -5.99 15.16 4.53
N ASN A 56 -6.05 14.23 5.48
CA ASN A 56 -7.22 14.07 6.33
C ASN A 56 -7.20 15.18 7.39
N PRO A 57 -8.26 16.00 7.53
CA PRO A 57 -8.30 17.06 8.56
C PRO A 57 -8.27 16.53 9.99
N ARG A 58 -8.43 15.21 10.19
CA ARG A 58 -8.28 14.53 11.48
C ARG A 58 -6.89 13.91 11.69
N CYS A 59 -5.93 14.15 10.79
CA CYS A 59 -4.58 13.65 10.96
C CYS A 59 -3.86 14.41 12.07
N CYS A 60 -2.79 13.81 12.57
CA CYS A 60 -1.84 14.46 13.46
C CYS A 60 -0.94 15.45 12.70
N ASP A 61 -0.29 16.34 13.45
CA ASP A 61 0.81 17.17 12.94
C ASP A 61 2.14 16.39 12.90
N ILE A 62 2.29 15.42 13.81
CA ILE A 62 3.50 14.59 13.94
C ILE A 62 3.09 13.12 13.98
N MET A 63 3.71 12.32 13.10
CA MET A 63 3.57 10.86 13.09
C MET A 63 4.90 10.23 13.51
N VAL A 64 4.83 9.32 14.49
CA VAL A 64 5.96 8.52 14.94
C VAL A 64 5.64 7.06 14.66
N SER A 65 6.58 6.35 14.03
CA SER A 65 6.47 4.92 13.76
C SER A 65 7.78 4.23 14.17
N THR A 66 7.69 2.94 14.51
CA THR A 66 8.85 2.12 14.88
C THR A 66 9.16 1.13 13.76
N LYS A 67 10.32 0.47 13.84
CA LYS A 67 10.64 -0.69 12.98
C LYS A 67 9.90 -1.98 13.40
N GLY A 68 9.03 -1.89 14.40
CA GLY A 68 8.28 -3.03 14.95
C GLY A 68 9.00 -3.81 16.04
N GLU A 69 10.14 -3.32 16.54
CA GLU A 69 10.82 -3.87 17.74
C GLU A 69 10.14 -3.42 19.04
N TYR A 70 9.46 -2.28 18.99
CA TYR A 70 8.75 -1.67 20.11
C TYR A 70 7.33 -1.31 19.68
N CYS A 71 6.38 -1.57 20.59
CA CYS A 71 4.98 -1.19 20.43
C CYS A 71 4.59 -0.16 21.49
N PHE A 72 3.94 0.93 21.06
CA PHE A 72 3.41 1.94 21.96
C PHE A 72 1.94 1.63 22.24
N ASN A 73 1.69 0.84 23.28
CA ASN A 73 0.34 0.50 23.75
C ASN A 73 -0.17 1.61 24.69
N TYR A 74 -0.46 2.80 24.17
CA TYR A 74 -0.86 3.94 24.99
C TYR A 74 -2.03 4.70 24.37
N GLU A 75 -3.14 4.72 25.09
CA GLU A 75 -4.37 5.41 24.67
C GLU A 75 -4.84 6.33 25.79
N HIS A 76 -5.19 7.58 25.44
CA HIS A 76 -5.75 8.58 26.36
C HIS A 76 -5.03 8.71 27.72
N GLY A 77 -3.70 8.67 27.70
CA GLY A 77 -2.91 8.84 28.93
C GLY A 77 -2.63 7.54 29.70
N LYS A 78 -3.00 6.37 29.16
CA LYS A 78 -2.89 5.09 29.86
C LYS A 78 -2.35 3.99 28.98
N THR A 79 -1.54 3.10 29.57
CA THR A 79 -1.07 1.90 28.88
C THR A 79 -2.22 0.92 28.67
N THR A 80 -2.51 0.57 27.42
CA THR A 80 -3.60 -0.35 27.04
C THR A 80 -3.04 -1.71 26.59
N GLY A 81 -2.98 -2.66 27.52
CA GLY A 81 -2.56 -4.02 27.24
C GLY A 81 -1.04 -4.24 27.17
N ILE A 82 -0.64 -5.52 27.18
CA ILE A 82 0.76 -5.98 27.22
C ILE A 82 1.12 -6.84 26.00
N SER A 83 0.27 -6.88 24.98
CA SER A 83 0.54 -7.68 23.78
C SER A 83 1.83 -7.17 23.12
N PRO A 84 2.81 -8.05 22.86
CA PRO A 84 3.96 -7.71 22.04
C PRO A 84 3.60 -7.66 20.55
N TYR A 85 2.41 -8.14 20.17
CA TYR A 85 1.94 -8.20 18.80
C TYR A 85 1.00 -7.03 18.49
N SER A 86 1.32 -6.31 17.43
CA SER A 86 0.54 -5.20 16.89
C SER A 86 0.72 -5.14 15.36
N HIS A 87 -0.07 -4.32 14.70
CA HIS A 87 -0.03 -4.05 13.26
C HIS A 87 0.24 -2.55 13.00
N ASP A 88 -0.10 -2.03 11.82
CA ASP A 88 -0.04 -0.60 11.46
C ASP A 88 1.34 0.06 11.32
N ILE A 89 2.40 -0.73 11.18
CA ILE A 89 3.71 -0.19 10.76
C ILE A 89 3.87 -0.27 9.23
N ALA A 90 4.64 0.64 8.67
CA ALA A 90 4.87 0.73 7.21
C ALA A 90 5.65 -0.45 6.60
N SER A 91 6.14 -1.37 7.45
CA SER A 91 6.92 -2.51 7.01
C SER A 91 6.08 -3.51 6.21
N ARG A 92 6.73 -4.20 5.26
CA ARG A 92 6.17 -5.25 4.41
C ARG A 92 5.34 -6.28 5.19
N LYS A 93 5.86 -6.74 6.34
CA LYS A 93 5.20 -7.77 7.19
C LYS A 93 3.84 -7.35 7.72
N SER A 94 3.54 -6.04 7.74
CA SER A 94 2.26 -5.50 8.21
C SER A 94 1.39 -4.98 7.06
N MET A 95 2.00 -4.60 5.94
CA MET A 95 1.30 -3.99 4.80
C MET A 95 0.77 -5.01 3.77
N LEU A 96 1.31 -6.23 3.75
CA LEU A 96 0.88 -7.28 2.82
C LEU A 96 -0.15 -8.21 3.42
N VAL A 97 -1.23 -8.41 2.68
CA VAL A 97 -2.31 -9.36 3.02
C VAL A 97 -2.69 -10.19 1.79
N PRO A 98 -3.04 -11.47 1.95
CA PRO A 98 -3.49 -12.29 0.83
C PRO A 98 -4.89 -11.88 0.38
N LEU A 99 -5.13 -11.93 -0.93
CA LEU A 99 -6.46 -11.85 -1.52
C LEU A 99 -6.75 -13.14 -2.29
N ILE A 100 -7.83 -13.81 -1.93
CA ILE A 100 -8.33 -14.99 -2.63
C ILE A 100 -9.80 -14.75 -2.95
N ILE A 101 -10.14 -14.81 -4.24
CA ILE A 101 -11.53 -14.75 -4.72
C ILE A 101 -11.82 -16.09 -5.39
N GLY A 102 -12.75 -16.85 -4.81
CA GLY A 102 -13.19 -18.15 -5.33
C GLY A 102 -14.70 -18.15 -5.54
N GLY A 103 -15.16 -18.95 -6.50
CA GLY A 103 -16.58 -19.08 -6.82
C GLY A 103 -16.85 -20.06 -7.96
N SER A 104 -17.91 -19.81 -8.72
CA SER A 104 -18.31 -20.65 -9.85
C SER A 104 -17.26 -20.69 -10.96
N LEU A 105 -17.44 -21.58 -11.94
CA LEU A 105 -16.58 -21.68 -13.13
C LEU A 105 -16.56 -20.40 -13.99
N GLU A 106 -17.48 -19.47 -13.77
CA GLU A 106 -17.54 -18.18 -14.45
C GLU A 106 -16.47 -17.19 -13.92
N ILE A 107 -15.97 -17.40 -12.70
CA ILE A 107 -14.87 -16.58 -12.18
C ILE A 107 -13.58 -17.02 -12.87
N PRO A 108 -12.87 -16.10 -13.54
CA PRO A 108 -11.64 -16.44 -14.23
C PRO A 108 -10.56 -16.87 -13.25
N LYS A 109 -9.79 -17.89 -13.62
CA LYS A 109 -8.55 -18.26 -12.93
C LYS A 109 -7.48 -17.21 -13.26
N ILE A 110 -7.05 -16.48 -12.25
CA ILE A 110 -6.03 -15.42 -12.37
C ILE A 110 -5.10 -15.54 -11.17
N GLU A 111 -3.80 -15.49 -11.43
CA GLU A 111 -2.77 -15.29 -10.43
C GLU A 111 -2.18 -13.89 -10.63
N LEU A 112 -2.08 -13.12 -9.56
CA LEU A 112 -1.59 -11.74 -9.59
C LEU A 112 -0.38 -11.64 -8.67
N ALA A 113 0.70 -11.03 -9.15
CA ALA A 113 1.85 -10.71 -8.31
C ALA A 113 1.47 -9.75 -7.17
N TYR A 114 0.54 -8.83 -7.43
CA TYR A 114 0.00 -7.88 -6.46
C TYR A 114 -1.34 -7.28 -6.92
N CYS A 115 -2.06 -6.69 -5.98
CA CYS A 115 -3.14 -5.74 -6.23
C CYS A 115 -3.22 -4.74 -5.06
N LYS A 116 -3.91 -3.61 -5.25
CA LYS A 116 -4.21 -2.69 -4.14
C LYS A 116 -5.51 -3.11 -3.47
N THR A 117 -5.65 -2.93 -2.16
CA THR A 117 -6.93 -3.17 -1.48
C THR A 117 -8.09 -2.37 -2.05
N THR A 118 -7.81 -1.18 -2.60
CA THR A 118 -8.78 -0.34 -3.32
C THR A 118 -9.32 -1.00 -4.59
N ASP A 119 -8.61 -1.97 -5.16
CA ASP A 119 -9.02 -2.68 -6.38
C ASP A 119 -10.09 -3.75 -6.09
N ILE A 120 -10.32 -4.11 -4.82
CA ILE A 120 -11.26 -5.16 -4.43
C ILE A 120 -12.71 -4.78 -4.75
N VAL A 121 -13.14 -3.58 -4.32
CA VAL A 121 -14.53 -3.11 -4.54
C VAL A 121 -14.90 -3.06 -6.03
N PRO A 122 -14.12 -2.43 -6.93
CA PRO A 122 -14.44 -2.43 -8.35
C PRO A 122 -14.42 -3.84 -8.96
N THR A 123 -13.52 -4.73 -8.50
CA THR A 123 -13.50 -6.15 -8.93
C THR A 123 -14.80 -6.87 -8.58
N LEU A 124 -15.26 -6.75 -7.35
CA LEU A 124 -16.49 -7.41 -6.89
C LEU A 124 -17.72 -6.88 -7.63
N LEU A 125 -17.79 -5.58 -7.89
CA LEU A 125 -18.89 -4.99 -8.65
C LEU A 125 -18.90 -5.47 -10.11
N GLU A 126 -17.73 -5.57 -10.75
CA GLU A 126 -17.64 -6.12 -12.11
C GLU A 126 -18.10 -7.59 -12.18
N LEU A 127 -17.68 -8.42 -11.21
CA LEU A 127 -18.16 -9.81 -11.11
C LEU A 127 -19.68 -9.91 -10.91
N LEU A 128 -20.30 -8.88 -10.32
CA LEU A 128 -21.75 -8.77 -10.14
C LEU A 128 -22.47 -8.10 -11.34
N GLY A 129 -21.75 -7.75 -12.41
CA GLY A 129 -22.31 -7.02 -13.55
C GLY A 129 -22.74 -5.59 -13.22
N LYS A 130 -22.11 -4.96 -12.22
CA LYS A 130 -22.39 -3.60 -11.75
C LYS A 130 -21.22 -2.68 -12.00
N ASN A 131 -21.52 -1.41 -12.26
CA ASN A 131 -20.51 -0.37 -12.37
C ASN A 131 -20.22 0.27 -11.01
N PRO A 132 -18.95 0.53 -10.65
CA PRO A 132 -18.62 1.30 -9.47
C PRO A 132 -19.11 2.74 -9.60
N HIS A 133 -19.48 3.35 -8.47
CA HIS A 133 -19.71 4.79 -8.40
C HIS A 133 -18.42 5.55 -8.73
N SER A 134 -18.52 6.74 -9.32
CA SER A 134 -17.37 7.54 -9.77
C SER A 134 -16.40 7.95 -8.64
N SER A 135 -16.85 7.88 -7.38
CA SER A 135 -16.02 8.14 -6.20
C SER A 135 -15.19 6.93 -5.75
N VAL A 136 -15.43 5.73 -6.29
CA VAL A 136 -14.65 4.55 -5.95
C VAL A 136 -13.27 4.67 -6.57
N ILE A 137 -12.24 4.53 -5.73
CA ILE A 137 -10.84 4.51 -6.15
C ILE A 137 -10.42 3.07 -6.40
N GLY A 138 -9.56 2.87 -7.39
CA GLY A 138 -9.05 1.56 -7.79
C GLY A 138 -9.59 1.14 -9.14
N LYS A 139 -9.08 0.03 -9.65
CA LYS A 139 -9.53 -0.57 -10.90
C LYS A 139 -9.74 -2.06 -10.69
N SER A 140 -10.69 -2.65 -11.39
CA SER A 140 -10.93 -4.10 -11.27
C SER A 140 -9.68 -4.88 -11.68
N VAL A 141 -9.33 -5.90 -10.90
CA VAL A 141 -8.19 -6.76 -11.20
C VAL A 141 -8.42 -7.65 -12.42
N LEU A 142 -9.68 -7.82 -12.85
CA LEU A 142 -10.00 -8.52 -14.10
C LEU A 142 -9.42 -7.80 -15.32
N SER A 143 -9.27 -6.48 -15.23
CA SER A 143 -8.68 -5.63 -16.28
C SER A 143 -7.15 -5.71 -16.35
N TYR A 144 -6.47 -6.27 -15.33
CA TYR A 144 -5.01 -6.38 -15.33
C TYR A 144 -4.49 -7.30 -16.45
N LYS A 145 -5.38 -8.13 -17.02
CA LYS A 145 -5.10 -9.09 -18.10
C LYS A 145 -4.62 -8.49 -19.42
N GLN A 146 -4.63 -7.17 -19.62
CA GLN A 146 -4.23 -6.58 -20.91
C GLN A 146 -2.74 -6.17 -20.99
N GLN A 147 -1.90 -6.50 -20.02
CA GLN A 147 -0.50 -6.05 -19.97
C GLN A 147 0.55 -7.17 -19.83
N GLY A 148 0.16 -8.43 -20.07
CA GLY A 148 1.07 -9.59 -20.12
C GLY A 148 1.18 -10.17 -21.50
#